data_AF-A0A9X1SH80-F1
#
_entry.id   AF-A0A9X1SH80-F1
#
_cell.length_a   1.000
_cell.length_b   1.000
_cell.length_c   1.000
_cell.angle_alpha   90.00
_cell.angle_beta   90.00
_cell.angle_gamma   90.00
#
_symmetry.space_group_name_H-M   'P 1'
#
loop_
_entity.id
_entity.type
_entity.pdbx_description
1 polymer ?
#
loop_
_entity_poly.entity_id
_entity_poly.type
_entity_poly.pdbx_seq_one_letter_code
_entity_poly.pdbx_strand_id
1 'polypeptide(L)'
;MANRVINSVMLLSTVLLVISVTLFLLGYVVPTSQGFVSLQDDFHVGVWGHGLNSEIIFFNDAEYGPYHGSIIALVDADGNTYPNFIRNERFGPIAGIYYRYFETVEWKLWTLMVNLWHPILFFSFVAAATFALKVLRPIQKSRSTDTFR
;
A
#
# COMPACT_ATOMS: atom_id res chain seq x y z
N MET A 1 -0.44 -20.76 24.69
CA MET A 1 -0.68 -19.42 24.12
C MET A 1 0.08 -19.21 22.81
N ALA A 2 1.39 -19.48 22.75
CA ALA A 2 2.22 -19.26 21.55
C ALA A 2 1.70 -19.91 20.24
N ASN A 3 1.18 -21.14 20.29
CA ASN A 3 0.64 -21.80 19.08
C ASN A 3 -0.62 -21.11 18.53
N ARG A 4 -1.46 -20.53 19.40
CA ARG A 4 -2.66 -19.79 18.98
C ARG A 4 -2.25 -18.51 18.26
N VAL A 5 -1.30 -17.76 18.84
CA VAL A 5 -0.76 -16.52 18.23
C VAL A 5 -0.15 -16.81 16.86
N ILE A 6 0.68 -17.84 16.73
CA ILE A 6 1.29 -18.22 15.43
C ILE A 6 0.22 -18.58 14.40
N ASN A 7 -0.79 -19.36 14.80
CA ASN A 7 -1.88 -19.71 13.89
C ASN A 7 -2.67 -18.47 13.44
N SER A 8 -2.94 -17.53 14.35
CA SER A 8 -3.63 -16.28 14.01
C SER A 8 -2.82 -15.41 13.06
N VAL A 9 -1.51 -15.24 13.28
CA VAL A 9 -0.63 -14.45 12.40
C VAL A 9 -0.50 -15.13 11.03
N MET A 10 -0.34 -16.45 10.99
CA MET A 10 -0.27 -17.21 9.74
C MET A 10 -1.58 -17.08 8.95
N LEU A 11 -2.74 -17.22 9.60
CA LEU A 11 -4.04 -17.06 8.94
C LEU A 11 -4.22 -15.65 8.40
N LEU A 12 -3.96 -14.63 9.23
CA LEU A 12 -4.12 -13.23 8.84
C LEU A 12 -3.19 -12.85 7.68
N SER A 13 -1.90 -13.21 7.76
CA SER A 13 -0.95 -12.95 6.67
C SER A 13 -1.34 -13.69 5.38
N THR A 14 -1.83 -14.92 5.48
CA THR A 14 -2.33 -15.67 4.31
C THR A 14 -3.53 -14.98 3.66
N VAL A 15 -4.50 -14.54 4.46
CA VAL A 15 -5.68 -13.81 3.95
C VAL A 15 -5.26 -12.51 3.27
N LEU A 16 -4.38 -11.73 3.91
CA LEU A 16 -3.89 -10.46 3.36
C LEU A 16 -3.03 -10.66 2.11
N LEU A 17 -2.25 -11.75 2.03
CA LEU A 17 -1.52 -12.13 0.82
C LEU A 17 -2.48 -12.42 -0.33
N VAL A 18 -3.52 -13.24 -0.09
CA VAL A 18 -4.52 -13.55 -1.12
C VAL A 18 -5.20 -12.28 -1.61
N ILE A 19 -5.63 -11.40 -0.70
CA ILE A 19 -6.22 -10.10 -1.06
C ILE A 19 -5.24 -9.28 -1.92
N SER A 20 -3.97 -9.20 -1.52
CA SER A 20 -2.96 -8.42 -2.25
C SER A 20 -2.73 -8.97 -3.66
N VAL A 21 -2.66 -10.29 -3.81
CA VAL A 21 -2.54 -10.95 -5.13
C VAL A 21 -3.81 -10.72 -5.96
N THR A 22 -5.00 -10.81 -5.37
CA THR A 22 -6.25 -10.51 -6.08
C THR A 22 -6.27 -9.06 -6.58
N LEU A 23 -5.91 -8.09 -5.75
CA LEU A 23 -5.80 -6.68 -6.15
C LEU A 23 -4.78 -6.50 -7.28
N PHE A 24 -3.66 -7.21 -7.21
CA PHE A 24 -2.62 -7.19 -8.26
C PHE A 24 -3.14 -7.73 -9.59
N LEU A 25 -3.89 -8.83 -9.56
CA LEU A 25 -4.53 -9.38 -10.76
C LEU A 25 -5.64 -8.46 -11.29
N LEU A 26 -6.38 -7.76 -10.42
CA LEU A 26 -7.38 -6.79 -10.84
C LEU A 26 -6.77 -5.63 -11.63
N GLY A 27 -5.52 -5.23 -11.32
CA GLY A 27 -4.79 -4.23 -12.11
C GLY A 27 -4.44 -4.64 -13.55
N TYR A 28 -4.70 -5.89 -13.95
CA TYR A 28 -4.63 -6.31 -15.36
C TYR A 28 -5.97 -6.18 -16.11
N VAL A 29 -7.08 -6.07 -15.38
CA VAL A 29 -8.43 -6.24 -15.95
C VAL A 29 -9.28 -4.97 -15.77
N VAL A 30 -9.08 -4.24 -14.68
CA VAL A 30 -9.88 -3.06 -14.34
C VAL A 30 -9.21 -1.79 -14.86
N PRO A 31 -9.91 -0.96 -15.64
CA PRO A 31 -9.42 0.36 -16.04
C PRO A 31 -9.13 1.23 -14.82
N THR A 32 -8.00 1.94 -14.84
CA THR A 32 -7.52 2.77 -13.73
C THR A 32 -8.47 3.88 -13.30
N SER A 33 -9.39 4.30 -14.18
CA SER A 33 -10.35 5.37 -13.91
C SER A 33 -11.63 4.92 -13.17
N GLN A 34 -11.85 3.63 -12.95
CA GLN A 34 -13.14 3.10 -12.46
C GLN A 34 -13.00 2.13 -11.26
N GLY A 35 -11.79 1.88 -10.79
CA GLY A 35 -11.50 0.83 -9.80
C GLY A 35 -11.30 1.31 -8.37
N PHE A 36 -12.18 2.16 -7.82
CA PHE A 36 -12.07 2.63 -6.44
C PHE A 36 -13.38 2.54 -5.64
N VAL A 37 -13.23 2.51 -4.32
CA VAL A 37 -14.29 2.50 -3.32
C VAL A 37 -14.11 3.72 -2.42
N SER A 38 -15.18 4.49 -2.25
CA SER A 38 -15.22 5.62 -1.31
C SER A 38 -15.53 5.11 0.09
N LEU A 39 -14.66 5.40 1.05
CA LEU A 39 -14.92 5.14 2.47
C LEU A 39 -15.52 6.35 3.16
N GLN A 40 -15.13 7.56 2.74
CA GLN A 40 -15.64 8.86 3.15
C GLN A 40 -15.64 9.81 1.94
N ASP A 41 -16.18 11.01 2.13
CA ASP A 41 -16.23 12.05 1.09
C ASP A 41 -14.83 12.50 0.63
N ASP A 42 -13.82 12.38 1.49
CA ASP A 42 -12.42 12.77 1.23
C ASP A 42 -11.44 11.61 1.38
N PHE A 43 -11.92 10.36 1.30
CA PHE A 43 -11.07 9.18 1.42
C PHE A 43 -11.56 8.02 0.56
N HIS A 44 -10.80 7.75 -0.50
CA HIS A 44 -11.08 6.73 -1.50
C HIS A 44 -9.90 5.77 -1.60
N VAL A 45 -10.21 4.49 -1.82
CA VAL A 45 -9.21 3.43 -1.94
C VAL A 45 -9.47 2.66 -3.23
N GLY A 46 -8.42 2.39 -4.00
CA GLY A 46 -8.56 1.67 -5.26
C GLY A 46 -7.30 0.97 -5.71
N VAL A 47 -7.35 0.48 -6.94
CA VAL A 47 -6.17 -0.04 -7.65
C VAL A 47 -5.88 0.85 -8.85
N TRP A 48 -4.62 1.23 -9.01
CA TRP A 48 -4.12 2.04 -10.11
C TRP A 48 -2.96 1.35 -10.82
N GLY A 49 -2.63 1.81 -12.01
CA GLY A 49 -1.60 1.22 -12.85
C GLY A 49 -2.11 0.05 -13.70
N HIS A 50 -1.21 -0.47 -14.54
CA HIS A 50 -1.49 -1.62 -15.39
C HIS A 50 -0.40 -2.67 -15.20
N GLY A 51 -0.83 -3.91 -14.97
CA GLY A 51 0.04 -5.07 -14.93
C GLY A 51 1.03 -5.10 -13.76
N LEU A 52 2.33 -5.27 -14.04
CA LEU A 52 3.36 -5.43 -13.00
C LEU A 52 3.57 -4.18 -12.12
N ASN A 53 3.10 -3.02 -12.59
CA ASN A 53 3.17 -1.75 -11.87
C ASN A 53 1.84 -1.40 -11.19
N SER A 54 1.02 -2.40 -10.86
CA SER A 54 -0.24 -2.16 -10.15
C SER A 54 0.02 -1.67 -8.73
N GLU A 55 -0.73 -0.67 -8.30
CA GLU A 55 -0.57 0.06 -7.04
C GLU A 55 -1.89 0.07 -6.29
N ILE A 56 -1.84 -0.07 -4.95
CA ILE A 56 -2.94 0.34 -4.10
C ILE A 56 -2.87 1.86 -4.02
N ILE A 57 -4.00 2.51 -4.25
CA ILE A 57 -4.12 3.96 -4.17
C ILE A 57 -5.04 4.38 -3.04
N PHE A 58 -4.66 5.47 -2.40
CA PHE A 58 -5.44 6.21 -1.43
C PHE A 58 -5.44 7.66 -1.85
N PHE A 59 -6.60 8.29 -1.94
CA PHE A 59 -6.72 9.69 -2.40
C PHE A 59 -8.01 10.31 -1.88
N ASN A 60 -8.13 11.64 -1.95
CA ASN A 60 -9.26 12.36 -1.37
C ASN A 60 -10.23 13.00 -2.34
N ASP A 61 -9.96 12.91 -3.63
CA ASP A 61 -10.77 13.59 -4.63
C ASP A 61 -11.32 12.56 -5.63
N ALA A 62 -12.55 12.11 -5.40
CA ALA A 62 -13.22 11.17 -6.30
C ALA A 62 -13.58 11.78 -7.66
N GLU A 63 -13.73 13.10 -7.76
CA GLU A 63 -14.15 13.77 -9.00
C GLU A 63 -12.99 13.83 -9.99
N TYR A 64 -11.81 14.25 -9.53
CA TYR A 64 -10.61 14.33 -10.34
C TYR A 64 -9.78 13.05 -10.35
N GLY A 65 -9.97 12.19 -9.34
CA GLY A 65 -9.23 10.95 -9.17
C GLY A 65 -7.86 11.14 -8.50
N PRO A 66 -7.06 10.07 -8.43
CA PRO A 66 -5.75 10.14 -7.80
C PRO A 66 -4.80 11.00 -8.63
N TYR A 67 -4.11 11.91 -7.96
CA TYR A 67 -3.14 12.78 -8.60
C TYR A 67 -1.78 12.09 -8.74
N HIS A 68 -1.25 12.06 -9.96
CA HIS A 68 0.10 11.55 -10.23
C HIS A 68 0.86 12.48 -11.18
N GLY A 69 1.88 13.17 -10.65
CA GLY A 69 2.74 14.05 -11.45
C GLY A 69 3.29 15.27 -10.72
N SER A 70 3.49 16.36 -11.46
CA SER A 70 4.00 17.64 -10.99
C SER A 70 3.03 18.78 -11.31
N ILE A 71 2.74 19.63 -10.33
CA ILE A 71 1.97 20.86 -10.60
C ILE A 71 2.95 21.88 -11.18
N ILE A 72 2.56 22.48 -12.30
CA ILE A 72 3.27 23.61 -12.89
C ILE A 72 2.86 24.85 -12.11
N ALA A 73 3.84 25.50 -11.48
CA ALA A 73 3.63 26.78 -10.85
C ALA A 73 3.86 27.89 -11.89
N LEU A 74 2.90 28.79 -12.03
CA LEU A 74 2.96 29.94 -12.95
C LEU A 74 3.41 31.17 -12.17
N VAL A 75 4.22 32.03 -12.78
CA VAL A 75 4.67 33.30 -12.19
C VAL A 75 3.99 34.45 -12.95
N ASP A 76 3.32 35.34 -12.23
CA ASP A 76 2.68 36.53 -12.82
C ASP A 76 3.70 37.65 -13.13
N ALA A 77 3.21 38.75 -13.70
CA ALA A 77 4.06 39.90 -14.05
C ALA A 77 4.67 40.60 -12.83
N ASP A 78 4.07 40.42 -11.65
CA ASP A 78 4.50 40.99 -10.37
C ASP A 78 5.43 40.03 -9.59
N GLY A 79 5.71 38.84 -10.12
CA GLY A 79 6.58 37.83 -9.53
C GLY A 79 5.90 36.86 -8.55
N ASN A 80 4.58 36.92 -8.40
CA ASN A 80 3.82 36.01 -7.54
C ASN A 80 3.62 34.65 -8.22
N THR A 81 3.75 33.57 -7.44
CA THR A 81 3.64 32.20 -7.93
C THR A 81 2.24 31.62 -7.64
N TYR A 82 1.60 31.01 -8.65
CA TYR A 82 0.28 30.40 -8.57
C TYR A 82 0.29 28.93 -9.01
N PRO A 83 -0.48 28.04 -8.34
CA PRO A 83 -1.28 28.34 -7.15
C PRO A 83 -0.41 28.55 -5.90
N ASN A 84 -0.88 29.41 -5.00
CA ASN A 84 -0.19 29.67 -3.73
C ASN A 84 -0.48 28.54 -2.74
N PHE A 85 0.52 27.68 -2.51
CA PHE A 85 0.39 26.55 -1.60
C PHE A 85 0.69 26.97 -0.16
N ILE A 86 -0.24 26.68 0.76
CA ILE A 86 0.01 26.68 2.20
C ILE A 86 0.98 25.55 2.54
N ARG A 87 0.79 24.38 1.91
CA ARG A 87 1.62 23.21 2.11
C ARG A 87 1.75 22.40 0.82
N ASN A 88 2.97 21.95 0.54
CA ASN A 88 3.29 21.15 -0.64
C ASN A 88 4.32 20.10 -0.24
N GLU A 89 3.85 18.86 -0.05
CA GLU A 89 4.71 17.73 0.30
C GLU A 89 4.73 16.73 -0.84
N ARG A 90 5.90 16.13 -1.02
CA ARG A 90 6.10 15.11 -2.04
C ARG A 90 7.08 14.06 -1.57
N PHE A 91 6.73 12.82 -1.84
CA PHE A 91 7.64 11.69 -1.87
C PHE A 91 7.53 11.11 -3.28
N GLY A 92 8.59 11.25 -4.06
CA GLY A 92 8.63 10.73 -5.44
C GLY A 92 8.49 9.20 -5.46
N PRO A 93 8.30 8.58 -6.64
CA PRO A 93 8.16 7.14 -6.78
C PRO A 93 9.48 6.44 -6.42
N ILE A 94 9.77 6.32 -5.13
CA ILE A 94 10.98 5.72 -4.59
C ILE A 94 10.57 4.38 -4.04
N ALA A 95 11.22 3.33 -4.56
CA ALA A 95 10.90 1.95 -4.22
C ALA A 95 9.40 1.67 -4.31
N GLY A 96 8.72 2.13 -5.37
CA GLY A 96 7.30 1.85 -5.59
C GLY A 96 6.33 2.46 -4.56
N ILE A 97 6.74 3.48 -3.81
CA ILE A 97 5.86 4.30 -2.99
C ILE A 97 5.86 5.71 -3.55
N TYR A 98 4.68 6.27 -3.80
CA TYR A 98 4.48 7.65 -4.23
C TYR A 98 3.55 8.35 -3.25
N TYR A 99 3.92 9.54 -2.80
CA TYR A 99 3.02 10.38 -2.02
C TYR A 99 3.07 11.82 -2.53
N ARG A 100 1.89 12.43 -2.64
CA ARG A 100 1.75 13.84 -2.94
C ARG A 100 0.68 14.46 -2.09
N TYR A 101 0.94 15.68 -1.63
CA TYR A 101 0.01 16.48 -0.86
C TYR A 101 0.15 17.95 -1.27
N PHE A 102 -0.99 18.57 -1.51
CA PHE A 102 -1.14 19.99 -1.78
C PHE A 102 -2.26 20.52 -0.91
N GLU A 103 -2.03 21.70 -0.36
CA GLU A 103 -3.02 22.45 0.39
C GLU A 103 -2.92 23.90 -0.01
N THR A 104 -4.06 24.45 -0.41
CA THR A 104 -4.27 25.86 -0.71
C THR A 104 -5.33 26.39 0.25
N VAL A 105 -5.66 27.68 0.13
CA VAL A 105 -6.75 28.28 0.93
C VAL A 105 -8.13 27.68 0.57
N GLU A 106 -8.29 27.22 -0.67
CA GLU A 106 -9.59 26.81 -1.22
C GLU A 106 -9.78 25.30 -1.23
N TRP A 107 -8.70 24.54 -1.41
CA TRP A 107 -8.77 23.10 -1.63
C TRP A 107 -7.53 22.37 -1.12
N LYS A 108 -7.72 21.07 -0.91
CA LYS A 108 -6.70 20.11 -0.50
C LYS A 108 -6.73 18.93 -1.46
N LEU A 109 -5.56 18.48 -1.88
CA LEU A 109 -5.40 17.32 -2.76
C LEU A 109 -4.27 16.46 -2.23
N TRP A 110 -4.52 15.18 -2.01
CA TRP A 110 -3.48 14.24 -1.66
C TRP A 110 -3.70 12.87 -2.30
N THR A 111 -2.60 12.18 -2.53
CA THR A 111 -2.59 10.86 -3.12
C THR A 111 -1.40 10.08 -2.58
N LEU A 112 -1.65 8.87 -2.13
CA LEU A 112 -0.66 7.87 -1.73
C LEU A 112 -0.85 6.66 -2.63
N MET A 113 0.21 6.25 -3.32
CA MET A 113 0.23 5.04 -4.13
C MET A 113 1.32 4.11 -3.58
N VAL A 114 0.98 2.84 -3.42
CA VAL A 114 1.91 1.82 -2.95
C VAL A 114 1.85 0.64 -3.89
N ASN A 115 2.96 0.34 -4.54
CA ASN A 115 3.08 -0.78 -5.45
C ASN A 115 2.74 -2.09 -4.73
N LEU A 116 1.84 -2.88 -5.32
CA LEU A 116 1.28 -4.11 -4.76
C LEU A 116 2.32 -5.20 -4.50
N TRP A 117 3.52 -5.12 -5.11
CA TRP A 117 4.64 -5.98 -4.74
C TRP A 117 5.02 -5.85 -3.26
N HIS A 118 4.88 -4.66 -2.64
CA HIS A 118 5.21 -4.48 -1.22
C HIS A 118 4.36 -5.35 -0.30
N PRO A 119 3.01 -5.24 -0.30
CA PRO A 119 2.19 -6.09 0.55
C PRO A 119 2.31 -7.58 0.16
N ILE A 120 2.46 -7.92 -1.13
CA ILE A 120 2.66 -9.33 -1.56
C ILE A 120 3.94 -9.91 -0.94
N LEU A 121 5.07 -9.22 -1.08
CA LEU A 121 6.36 -9.69 -0.55
C LEU A 121 6.32 -9.74 0.98
N PHE A 122 5.76 -8.71 1.63
CA PHE A 122 5.66 -8.66 3.08
C PHE A 122 4.82 -9.82 3.64
N PHE A 123 3.60 -10.02 3.14
CA PHE A 123 2.72 -11.06 3.66
C PHE A 123 3.19 -12.46 3.27
N SER A 124 3.83 -12.65 2.11
CA SER A 124 4.43 -13.94 1.77
C SER A 124 5.59 -14.29 2.71
N PHE A 125 6.44 -13.31 3.06
CA PHE A 125 7.54 -13.51 4.00
C PHE A 125 7.02 -13.85 5.39
N VAL A 126 6.03 -13.11 5.91
CA VAL A 126 5.44 -13.39 7.23
C VAL A 126 4.76 -14.76 7.27
N ALA A 127 4.03 -15.14 6.23
CA ALA A 127 3.39 -16.45 6.12
C ALA A 127 4.45 -17.59 6.08
N ALA A 128 5.51 -17.43 5.29
CA ALA A 128 6.59 -18.40 5.20
C ALA A 128 7.36 -18.55 6.52
N ALA A 129 7.70 -17.44 7.17
CA ALA A 129 8.42 -17.45 8.44
C ALA A 129 7.59 -18.11 9.56
N THR A 130 6.29 -17.79 9.65
CA THR A 130 5.40 -18.40 10.65
C THR A 130 5.19 -19.89 10.40
N PHE A 131 5.08 -20.31 9.14
CA PHE A 131 5.03 -21.72 8.76
C PHE A 131 6.30 -22.46 9.17
N ALA A 132 7.49 -21.92 8.84
CA ALA A 132 8.77 -22.52 9.20
C ALA A 132 8.92 -22.67 10.73
N LEU A 133 8.56 -21.65 11.50
CA LEU A 133 8.56 -21.72 12.97
C LEU A 133 7.64 -22.82 13.51
N LYS A 134 6.49 -23.03 12.87
CA LYS A 134 5.54 -24.08 13.27
C LYS A 134 6.10 -25.48 13.00
N VAL A 135 6.79 -25.67 11.88
CA VAL A 135 7.38 -26.96 11.47
C VAL A 135 8.64 -27.30 12.27
N LEU A 136 9.48 -26.31 12.58
CA LEU A 136 10.79 -26.53 13.22
C LEU A 136 10.71 -26.68 14.75
N ARG A 137 9.72 -26.07 15.40
CA ARG A 137 9.56 -26.14 16.88
C ARG A 137 9.41 -27.55 17.44
N PRO A 138 8.60 -28.46 16.84
CA PRO A 138 8.50 -29.84 17.30
C PRO A 138 9.85 -30.60 17.23
N ILE A 139 10.64 -30.34 16.18
CA ILE A 139 11.93 -31.00 15.95
C ILE A 139 12.94 -30.63 17.04
N GLN A 140 13.00 -29.35 17.43
CA GLN A 140 13.88 -28.91 18.53
C GLN A 140 13.49 -29.50 19.89
N LYS A 141 12.19 -29.61 20.17
CA LYS A 141 11.71 -30.19 21.44
C LYS A 141 12.06 -31.66 21.60
N SER A 142 12.05 -32.43 20.49
CA SER A 142 12.48 -33.84 20.49
C SER A 142 13.98 -33.99 20.77
N ARG A 143 14.81 -33.08 20.25
CA ARG A 143 16.27 -33.17 20.38
C ARG A 143 16.79 -32.84 21.78
N SER A 144 16.08 -32.00 22.53
CA SER A 144 16.43 -31.65 23.91
C SER A 144 16.07 -32.75 24.93
N THR A 145 15.13 -33.63 24.61
CA THR A 145 14.74 -34.73 25.52
C THR A 145 15.69 -35.93 25.45
N ASP A 146 16.39 -36.11 24.33
CA ASP A 146 17.29 -37.24 24.13
C ASP A 146 18.72 -37.00 24.68
N THR A 147 19.07 -35.77 25.05
CA THR A 147 20.40 -35.41 25.57
C THR A 147 20.56 -35.60 27.08
N PHE A 148 19.50 -36.02 27.79
CA PHE A 148 19.47 -36.23 29.24
C PHE A 148 19.17 -37.68 29.65
N ARG A 149 19.33 -38.64 28.75
CA ARG A 149 19.30 -40.09 29.02
C ARG A 149 20.66 -40.70 28.72
#